data_AF-A0A9W4QZW5-F1
#
_entry.id   AF-A0A9W4QZW5-F1
#
_cell.length_a   1.000
_cell.length_b   1.000
_cell.length_c   1.000
_cell.angle_alpha   90.00
_cell.angle_beta   90.00
_cell.angle_gamma   90.00
#
_symmetry.space_group_name_H-M   'P 1'
#
loop_
_entity.id
_entity.type
_entity.pdbx_description
1 polymer ?
#
loop_
_entity_poly.entity_id
_entity_poly.type
_entity_poly.pdbx_seq_one_letter_code
_entity_poly.pdbx_strand_id
1 'polypeptide(L)'
;MSDLLSIEALRLSMNIAATQQRLALENIASHSISNAGSQRADFSTLLAEVNALPAEQRAQVISNLSSQWQEVESSYIQQSHKKATLDEEVALSMKASGSYRKLAEVLNRKLGLMNLAISGGKR
;
A
#
# COMPACT_ATOMS: atom_id res chain seq x y z
N MET A 1 6.01 -22.95 -6.20
CA MET A 1 5.25 -21.77 -6.66
C MET A 1 4.65 -20.92 -5.52
N SER A 2 5.05 -21.11 -4.26
CA SER A 2 4.49 -20.36 -3.11
C SER A 2 5.12 -18.97 -2.89
N ASP A 3 6.34 -18.72 -3.40
CA ASP A 3 7.06 -17.46 -3.14
C ASP A 3 6.48 -16.21 -3.83
N LEU A 4 5.89 -16.37 -5.02
CA LEU A 4 5.31 -15.26 -5.80
C LEU A 4 4.14 -14.59 -5.07
N LEU A 5 3.36 -15.37 -4.33
CA LEU A 5 2.22 -14.89 -3.55
C LEU A 5 2.67 -13.90 -2.46
N SER A 6 3.89 -14.06 -1.93
CA SER A 6 4.43 -13.18 -0.90
C SER A 6 5.02 -11.88 -1.45
N ILE A 7 5.63 -11.90 -2.64
CA ILE A 7 6.20 -10.69 -3.26
C ILE A 7 5.08 -9.80 -3.78
N GLU A 8 4.08 -10.37 -4.46
CA GLU A 8 2.93 -9.58 -4.94
C GLU A 8 2.09 -9.06 -3.76
N ALA A 9 1.93 -9.82 -2.68
CA ALA A 9 1.26 -9.31 -1.47
C ALA A 9 2.03 -8.15 -0.82
N LEU A 10 3.37 -8.21 -0.81
CA LEU A 10 4.21 -7.10 -0.34
C LEU A 10 4.06 -5.88 -1.25
N ARG A 11 4.05 -6.07 -2.57
CA ARG A 11 3.84 -5.00 -3.55
C ARG A 11 2.48 -4.33 -3.36
N LEU A 12 1.39 -5.09 -3.24
CA LEU A 12 0.05 -4.56 -2.96
C LEU A 12 0.04 -3.76 -1.66
N SER A 13 0.65 -4.29 -0.60
CA SER A 13 0.72 -3.62 0.71
C SER A 13 1.54 -2.31 0.63
N MET A 14 2.61 -2.29 -0.15
CA MET A 14 3.42 -1.10 -0.39
C MET A 14 2.62 -0.04 -1.17
N ASN A 15 1.86 -0.46 -2.18
CA ASN A 15 0.98 0.44 -2.92
C ASN A 15 -0.08 1.08 -2.00
N ILE A 16 -0.73 0.29 -1.15
CA ILE A 16 -1.68 0.79 -0.14
C ILE A 16 -1.01 1.84 0.78
N ALA A 17 0.15 1.51 1.35
CA ALA A 17 0.86 2.42 2.25
C ALA A 17 1.31 3.70 1.53
N ALA A 18 1.78 3.60 0.29
CA ALA A 18 2.16 4.76 -0.52
C ALA A 18 0.96 5.67 -0.82
N THR A 19 -0.19 5.09 -1.19
CA THR A 19 -1.44 5.82 -1.38
C THR A 19 -1.87 6.56 -0.11
N GLN A 20 -1.88 5.88 1.04
CA GLN A 20 -2.27 6.49 2.30
C GLN A 20 -1.34 7.67 2.67
N GLN A 21 -0.03 7.51 2.45
CA GLN A 21 0.93 8.58 2.67
C GLN A 21 0.69 9.75 1.71
N ARG A 22 0.48 9.48 0.42
CA ARG A 22 0.23 10.49 -0.61
C ARG A 22 -0.99 11.33 -0.28
N LEU A 23 -2.11 10.71 0.08
CA LEU A 23 -3.34 11.42 0.43
C LEU A 23 -3.17 12.29 1.67
N ALA A 24 -2.46 11.80 2.70
CA ALA A 24 -2.18 12.61 3.88
C ALA A 24 -1.31 13.83 3.54
N LEU A 25 -0.32 13.68 2.66
CA LEU A 25 0.51 14.79 2.18
C LEU A 25 -0.30 15.79 1.33
N GLU A 26 -1.21 15.31 0.47
CA GLU A 26 -2.12 16.15 -0.31
C GLU A 26 -3.07 16.95 0.60
N ASN A 27 -3.58 16.33 1.66
CA ASN A 27 -4.40 17.00 2.68
C ASN A 27 -3.59 18.07 3.44
N ILE A 28 -2.33 17.78 3.81
CA ILE A 28 -1.43 18.76 4.46
C ILE A 28 -1.18 19.95 3.52
N ALA A 29 -0.84 19.67 2.26
CA ALA A 29 -0.54 20.70 1.27
C ALA A 29 -1.75 21.59 0.95
N SER A 30 -2.95 21.02 0.94
CA SER A 30 -4.20 21.74 0.70
C SER A 30 -4.81 22.36 1.97
N HIS A 31 -4.24 22.11 3.15
CA HIS A 31 -4.82 22.58 4.42
C HIS A 31 -4.95 24.11 4.51
N SER A 32 -4.09 24.90 3.86
CA SER A 32 -4.22 26.36 3.85
C SER A 32 -5.27 26.90 2.87
N ILE A 33 -5.81 26.05 1.99
CA ILE A 33 -6.76 26.45 0.95
C ILE A 33 -8.18 26.49 1.54
N SER A 34 -8.87 27.61 1.33
CA SER A 34 -10.27 27.75 1.73
C SER A 34 -11.15 26.81 0.90
N ASN A 35 -12.11 26.13 1.54
CA ASN A 35 -12.98 25.10 0.95
C ASN A 35 -12.28 23.82 0.46
N ALA A 36 -11.00 23.60 0.77
CA ALA A 36 -10.37 22.32 0.52
C ALA A 36 -10.97 21.24 1.43
N GLY A 37 -11.48 20.19 0.80
CA GLY A 37 -11.87 18.95 1.48
C GLY A 37 -10.66 18.10 1.85
N SER A 38 -10.91 16.99 2.53
CA SER A 38 -9.90 15.97 2.81
C SER A 38 -10.17 14.71 2.02
N GLN A 39 -9.11 13.99 1.68
CA GLN A 39 -9.17 12.69 1.02
C GLN A 39 -8.73 11.59 2.00
N ARG A 40 -9.44 10.47 2.02
CA ARG A 40 -9.08 9.26 2.75
C ARG A 40 -9.14 8.07 1.81
N ALA A 41 -8.30 7.07 2.04
CA ALA A 41 -8.48 5.77 1.40
C ALA A 41 -8.78 4.72 2.47
N ASP A 42 -9.79 3.91 2.22
CA ASP A 42 -10.12 2.74 3.04
C ASP A 42 -10.06 1.47 2.19
N PHE A 43 -9.04 0.65 2.47
CA PHE A 43 -8.82 -0.64 1.80
C PHE A 43 -9.23 -1.81 2.69
N SER A 44 -9.89 -1.58 3.82
CA SER A 44 -10.28 -2.65 4.76
C SER A 44 -11.15 -3.72 4.08
N THR A 45 -12.15 -3.29 3.30
CA THR A 45 -13.01 -4.18 2.52
C THR A 45 -12.22 -4.96 1.47
N LEU A 46 -11.35 -4.29 0.70
CA LEU A 46 -10.49 -4.94 -0.30
C LEU A 46 -9.63 -6.03 0.35
N LEU A 47 -9.00 -5.72 1.48
CA LEU A 47 -8.16 -6.68 2.20
C LEU A 47 -8.97 -7.83 2.78
N ALA A 48 -10.19 -7.58 3.26
CA ALA A 48 -11.09 -8.62 3.75
C ALA A 48 -11.50 -9.58 2.62
N GLU A 49 -11.88 -9.03 1.45
CA GLU A 49 -12.23 -9.81 0.26
C GLU A 49 -11.07 -10.68 -0.21
N VAL A 50 -9.87 -10.11 -0.33
CA VAL A 50 -8.66 -10.86 -0.71
C VAL A 50 -8.34 -11.98 0.30
N ASN A 51 -8.53 -11.73 1.60
CA ASN A 51 -8.28 -12.73 2.64
C ASN A 51 -9.33 -13.84 2.68
N ALA A 52 -10.56 -13.56 2.24
CA ALA A 52 -11.64 -14.55 2.14
C ALA A 52 -11.45 -15.52 0.94
N LEU A 53 -10.61 -15.17 -0.04
CA LEU A 53 -10.36 -16.02 -1.20
C LEU A 53 -9.56 -17.29 -0.85
N PRO A 54 -9.84 -18.41 -1.53
CA PRO A 54 -9.00 -19.61 -1.48
C PRO A 54 -7.55 -19.29 -1.86
N ALA A 55 -6.59 -19.96 -1.23
CA ALA A 55 -5.15 -19.71 -1.43
C ALA A 55 -4.72 -19.79 -2.91
N GLU A 56 -5.35 -20.67 -3.69
CA GLU A 56 -5.08 -20.87 -5.11
C GLU A 56 -5.48 -19.67 -5.97
N GLN A 57 -6.57 -18.98 -5.61
CA GLN A 57 -7.07 -17.82 -6.35
C GLN A 57 -6.45 -16.50 -5.87
N ARG A 58 -6.04 -16.47 -4.59
CA ARG A 58 -5.51 -15.27 -3.93
C ARG A 58 -4.28 -14.70 -4.64
N ALA A 59 -3.38 -15.56 -5.13
CA ALA A 59 -2.18 -15.10 -5.83
C ALA A 59 -2.51 -14.30 -7.10
N GLN A 60 -3.42 -14.84 -7.91
CA GLN A 60 -3.83 -14.22 -9.16
C GLN A 60 -4.56 -12.89 -8.90
N VAL A 61 -5.45 -12.87 -7.91
CA VAL A 61 -6.19 -11.65 -7.56
C VAL A 61 -5.26 -10.56 -7.04
N ILE A 62 -4.33 -10.87 -6.14
CA ILE A 62 -3.35 -9.90 -5.63
C ILE A 62 -2.47 -9.36 -6.77
N SER A 63 -2.04 -10.21 -7.69
CA SER A 63 -1.24 -9.81 -8.86
C SER A 63 -2.02 -8.85 -9.75
N ASN A 64 -3.29 -9.14 -10.04
CA ASN A 64 -4.17 -8.28 -10.83
C ASN A 64 -4.41 -6.93 -10.14
N LEU A 65 -4.69 -6.94 -8.83
CA LEU A 65 -4.86 -5.71 -8.06
C LEU A 65 -3.59 -4.83 -8.06
N SER A 66 -2.42 -5.46 -8.03
CA SER A 66 -1.14 -4.77 -8.03
C SER A 66 -0.78 -4.20 -9.41
N SER A 67 -1.18 -4.88 -10.50
CA SER A 67 -0.93 -4.43 -11.87
C SER A 67 -1.87 -3.30 -12.30
N GLN A 68 -3.11 -3.32 -11.81
CA GLN A 68 -4.15 -2.32 -12.10
C GLN A 68 -4.33 -1.32 -10.93
N TRP A 69 -3.27 -1.09 -10.14
CA TRP A 69 -3.37 -0.37 -8.88
C TRP A 69 -4.00 1.03 -9.02
N GLN A 70 -3.72 1.75 -10.10
CA GLN A 70 -4.25 3.10 -10.31
C GLN A 70 -5.78 3.12 -10.42
N GLU A 71 -6.37 2.13 -11.07
CA GLU A 71 -7.83 1.97 -11.19
C GLU A 71 -8.43 1.54 -9.85
N VAL A 72 -7.78 0.56 -9.19
CA VAL A 72 -8.17 0.05 -7.87
C VAL A 72 -8.19 1.20 -6.86
N GLU A 73 -7.09 1.95 -6.74
CA GLU A 73 -6.93 3.07 -5.82
C GLU A 73 -8.07 4.07 -5.92
N SER A 74 -8.43 4.48 -7.14
CA SER A 74 -9.47 5.48 -7.36
C SER A 74 -10.84 5.06 -6.80
N SER A 75 -11.13 3.75 -6.75
CA SER A 75 -12.38 3.20 -6.23
C SER A 75 -12.47 3.24 -4.70
N TYR A 76 -11.34 3.34 -4.01
CA TYR A 76 -11.27 3.32 -2.54
C TYR A 76 -10.95 4.70 -1.93
N ILE A 77 -10.71 5.72 -2.77
CA ILE A 77 -10.53 7.09 -2.31
C ILE A 77 -11.89 7.75 -2.09
N GLN A 78 -12.11 8.21 -0.87
CA GLN A 78 -13.27 8.98 -0.48
C GLN A 78 -12.86 10.44 -0.28
N GLN A 79 -13.62 11.35 -0.87
CA GLN A 79 -13.49 12.79 -0.62
C GLN A 79 -14.51 13.22 0.42
N SER A 80 -14.06 14.04 1.37
CA SER A 80 -14.88 14.64 2.40
C SER A 80 -14.78 16.14 2.33
N HIS A 81 -15.93 16.84 2.43
CA HIS A 81 -15.94 18.30 2.56
C HIS A 81 -15.44 18.78 3.93
N LYS A 82 -15.25 17.87 4.89
CA LYS A 82 -14.67 18.19 6.18
C LYS A 82 -13.15 18.35 6.03
N LYS A 83 -12.66 19.49 6.49
CA LYS A 83 -11.23 19.78 6.59
C LYS A 83 -10.57 18.82 7.59
N ALA A 84 -9.47 18.21 7.19
CA ALA A 84 -8.67 17.39 8.08
C ALA A 84 -7.89 18.25 9.08
N THR A 85 -7.60 17.70 10.26
CA THR A 85 -6.72 18.37 11.22
C THR A 85 -5.26 18.11 10.86
N LEU A 86 -4.42 19.14 10.88
CA LEU A 86 -3.03 19.03 10.40
C LEU A 86 -2.23 17.99 11.18
N ASP A 87 -2.38 17.96 12.51
CA ASP A 87 -1.67 17.01 13.38
C ASP A 87 -2.06 15.55 13.07
N GLU A 88 -3.33 15.31 12.75
CA GLU A 88 -3.82 13.98 12.35
C GLU A 88 -3.22 13.56 11.01
N GLU A 89 -3.18 14.44 10.02
CA GLU A 89 -2.58 14.12 8.71
C GLU A 89 -1.08 13.87 8.81
N VAL A 90 -0.37 14.64 9.64
CA VAL A 90 1.06 14.40 9.90
C VAL A 90 1.25 13.02 10.55
N ALA A 91 0.45 12.68 11.56
CA ALA A 91 0.51 11.39 12.21
C ALA A 91 0.20 10.23 11.24
N LEU A 92 -0.81 10.39 10.37
CA LEU A 92 -1.17 9.41 9.35
C LEU A 92 -0.07 9.24 8.30
N SER A 93 0.50 10.35 7.81
CA SER A 93 1.62 10.34 6.87
C SER A 93 2.83 9.60 7.45
N MET A 94 3.19 9.88 8.71
CA MET A 94 4.28 9.20 9.40
C MET A 94 4.01 7.70 9.58
N LYS A 95 2.78 7.32 9.97
CA LYS A 95 2.37 5.92 10.12
C LYS A 95 2.46 5.16 8.79
N ALA A 96 1.95 5.76 7.71
CA ALA A 96 1.97 5.18 6.37
C ALA A 96 3.40 5.03 5.85
N SER A 97 4.24 6.07 6.02
CA SER A 97 5.65 6.04 5.64
C SER A 97 6.44 4.96 6.41
N GLY A 98 6.21 4.84 7.73
CA GLY A 98 6.83 3.80 8.54
C GLY A 98 6.43 2.39 8.08
N SER A 99 5.17 2.20 7.71
CA SER A 99 4.68 0.93 7.17
C SER A 99 5.32 0.61 5.82
N TYR A 100 5.39 1.58 4.91
CA TYR A 100 6.05 1.44 3.62
C TYR A 100 7.53 1.05 3.77
N ARG A 101 8.26 1.74 4.65
CA ARG A 101 9.68 1.46 4.90
C ARG A 101 9.90 0.04 5.42
N LYS A 102 9.06 -0.42 6.35
CA LYS A 102 9.11 -1.79 6.87
C LYS A 102 8.85 -2.83 5.78
N LEU A 103 7.87 -2.58 4.91
CA LEU A 103 7.56 -3.48 3.79
C LEU A 103 8.70 -3.52 2.76
N ALA A 104 9.28 -2.36 2.43
CA ALA A 104 10.43 -2.28 1.53
C ALA A 104 11.65 -3.04 2.07
N GLU A 105 11.90 -2.97 3.39
CA GLU A 105 12.96 -3.74 4.02
C GLU A 105 12.73 -5.26 3.91
N VAL A 106 11.49 -5.72 4.15
CA VAL A 106 11.13 -7.14 3.99
C VAL A 106 11.29 -7.60 2.54
N LEU A 107 10.87 -6.78 1.57
CA LEU A 107 11.05 -7.06 0.15
C LEU A 107 12.54 -7.18 -0.20
N ASN A 108 13.36 -6.22 0.22
CA ASN A 108 14.81 -6.23 -0.02
C ASN A 108 15.47 -7.48 0.55
N ARG A 109 15.10 -7.89 1.77
CA ARG A 109 15.61 -9.13 2.38
C ARG A 109 15.22 -10.35 1.55
N LYS A 110 13.98 -10.43 1.07
CA LYS A 110 13.51 -11.55 0.21
C LYS A 110 14.25 -11.61 -1.11
N LEU A 111 14.43 -10.47 -1.79
CA LEU A 111 15.19 -10.40 -3.04
C LEU A 111 16.66 -10.77 -2.82
N GLY A 112 17.25 -10.34 -1.70
CA GLY A 112 18.61 -10.73 -1.30
C GLY A 112 18.74 -12.25 -1.10
N LEU A 113 17.79 -12.88 -0.40
CA LEU A 113 17.76 -14.34 -0.22
C LEU A 113 17.56 -15.08 -1.54
N MET A 114 16.70 -14.55 -2.43
CA MET A 114 16.51 -15.12 -3.77
C MET A 114 17.79 -15.04 -4.59
N ASN A 115 18.49 -13.91 -4.58
CA ASN A 115 19.79 -13.75 -5.24
C ASN A 115 20.84 -14.71 -4.67
N LEU A 116 20.88 -14.92 -3.36
CA LEU A 116 21.79 -15.90 -2.73
C LEU A 116 21.48 -17.34 -3.15
N ALA A 117 20.19 -17.69 -3.24
CA ALA A 117 19.76 -19.01 -3.69
C ALA A 117 20.11 -19.25 -5.18
N ILE A 118 19.93 -18.24 -6.04
CA ILE A 118 20.25 -18.32 -7.47
C ILE A 118 21.76 -18.35 -7.73
N SER A 119 22.52 -17.51 -7.01
CA SER A 119 24.00 -17.47 -7.11
C SER A 119 24.70 -18.62 -6.38
N GLY A 120 23.93 -19.50 -5.71
CA GLY A 120 24.43 -20.74 -5.11
C GLY A 120 25.42 -20.55 -3.97
N GLY A 121 25.41 -19.40 -3.30
CA GLY A 121 26.35 -19.09 -2.22
C GLY A 121 27.83 -19.10 -2.64
N LYS A 122 28.14 -19.09 -3.95
CA LYS A 122 29.52 -19.04 -4.43
C LYS A 122 30.07 -17.62 -4.28
N ARG A 123 30.72 -17.39 -3.15
CA ARG A 123 31.95 -16.59 -3.10
C ARG A 123 33.14 -17.51 -3.30
#